data_AF-G4ZHL4-F1
#
_entry.id   AF-G4ZHL4-F1
#
_cell.length_a   1.000
_cell.length_b   1.000
_cell.length_c   1.000
_cell.angle_alpha   90.00
_cell.angle_beta   90.00
_cell.angle_gamma   90.00
#
_symmetry.space_group_name_H-M   'P 1'
#
loop_
_entity.id
_entity.type
_entity.pdbx_description
1 polymer ?
#
loop_
_entity_poly.entity_id
_entity_poly.type
_entity_poly.pdbx_seq_one_letter_code
_entity_poly.pdbx_strand_id
1 'polypeptide(L)'
;MSVKSFKLPPEAIASPVGGENIDLRGLWEYSQLGMLQLSLPSTLSLYLERPLPFRVCINNRHTAAKIFAEDGPEISCDALSSLIDVLVMSFEVGLDEEDTKQSCQKLDDLLFAFTGQISRANGVQLKVERKDPTDDGSTGKSLRSDLTVFCDGCLVLCGEEREGVADMNDTIAEPQSKMTCWDPQFFGELPYILGYVACGNRRKLFAFRFNHFYSICEVSTTMAIKLFYNLVFLLSYMAVKSKWTRPSRLSVQTLPK
;
A
#
# COMPACT_ATOMS: atom_id res chain seq x y z
N MET A 1 -11.91 6.74 49.48
CA MET A 1 -12.80 6.78 48.30
C MET A 1 -12.47 8.03 47.52
N SER A 2 -11.77 7.90 46.39
CA SER A 2 -11.25 9.03 45.60
C SER A 2 -12.04 9.13 44.30
N VAL A 3 -12.84 10.18 44.16
CA VAL A 3 -13.49 10.54 42.90
C VAL A 3 -12.41 11.11 41.99
N LYS A 4 -11.98 10.35 40.98
CA LYS A 4 -11.14 10.87 39.90
C LYS A 4 -12.06 11.35 38.77
N SER A 5 -11.87 12.60 38.40
CA SER A 5 -12.55 13.31 37.33
C SER A 5 -12.51 12.52 36.02
N PHE A 6 -13.68 12.24 35.44
CA PHE A 6 -13.80 11.87 34.03
C PHE A 6 -13.45 13.10 33.19
N LYS A 7 -12.34 13.03 32.43
CA LYS A 7 -12.15 13.92 31.28
C LYS A 7 -13.13 13.48 30.20
N LEU A 8 -14.00 14.39 29.78
CA LEU A 8 -14.81 14.24 28.58
C LEU A 8 -13.91 13.95 27.36
N PRO A 9 -14.36 13.12 26.41
CA PRO A 9 -13.67 12.92 25.15
C PRO A 9 -13.59 14.24 24.37
N PRO A 10 -12.56 14.45 23.53
CA PRO A 10 -12.47 15.63 22.70
C PRO A 10 -13.71 15.70 21.80
N GLU A 11 -14.28 16.90 21.73
CA GLU A 11 -15.48 17.26 21.00
C GLU A 11 -15.46 16.68 19.59
N ALA A 12 -16.60 16.11 19.19
CA ALA A 12 -16.89 15.79 17.81
C ALA A 12 -16.64 17.04 16.97
N ILE A 13 -15.68 16.94 16.04
CA ILE A 13 -15.46 17.97 15.02
C ILE A 13 -16.79 18.11 14.29
N ALA A 14 -17.41 19.28 14.45
CA ALA A 14 -18.66 19.62 13.83
C ALA A 14 -18.57 19.36 12.31
N SER A 15 -19.50 18.57 11.79
CA SER A 15 -19.64 18.36 10.35
C SER A 15 -19.90 19.71 9.67
N PRO A 16 -19.08 20.13 8.70
CA PRO A 16 -19.42 21.29 7.90
C PRO A 16 -20.58 20.91 6.97
N VAL A 17 -21.77 21.35 7.35
CA VAL A 17 -22.94 21.38 6.48
C VAL A 17 -22.62 22.36 5.34
N GLY A 18 -22.26 21.82 4.17
CA GLY A 18 -21.88 22.58 2.96
C GLY A 18 -20.37 22.73 2.72
N GLY A 19 -19.59 21.68 2.93
CA GLY A 19 -18.12 21.71 2.85
C GLY A 19 -17.58 21.98 1.44
N GLU A 20 -16.60 22.89 1.35
CA GLU A 20 -15.76 23.07 0.18
C GLU A 20 -15.18 21.72 -0.29
N ASN A 21 -15.11 21.52 -1.60
CA ASN A 21 -14.49 20.34 -2.20
C ASN A 21 -13.01 20.29 -1.79
N ILE A 22 -12.64 19.30 -1.00
CA ILE A 22 -11.27 19.14 -0.54
C ILE A 22 -10.45 18.43 -1.63
N ASP A 23 -9.19 18.82 -1.75
CA ASP A 23 -8.26 18.13 -2.64
C ASP A 23 -7.77 16.81 -2.02
N LEU A 24 -7.00 16.02 -2.80
CA LEU A 24 -6.41 14.77 -2.31
C LEU A 24 -5.44 14.98 -1.13
N ARG A 25 -4.94 16.19 -0.93
CA ARG A 25 -4.05 16.53 0.19
C ARG A 25 -4.84 16.64 1.50
N GLY A 26 -6.05 17.21 1.46
CA GLY A 26 -6.94 17.30 2.62
C GLY A 26 -7.33 15.94 3.21
N LEU A 27 -7.29 14.85 2.43
CA LEU A 27 -7.63 13.50 2.87
C LEU A 27 -6.78 12.97 4.04
N TRP A 28 -5.56 13.48 4.22
CA TRP A 28 -4.66 13.01 5.27
C TRP A 28 -5.22 13.28 6.67
N GLU A 29 -5.92 14.40 6.84
CA GLU A 29 -6.54 14.82 8.10
C GLU A 29 -7.70 13.89 8.49
N TYR A 30 -8.51 13.49 7.50
CA TYR A 30 -9.63 12.57 7.68
C TYR A 30 -9.21 11.13 7.90
N SER A 31 -8.03 10.78 7.39
CA SER A 31 -7.57 9.40 7.47
C SER A 31 -7.22 9.00 8.91
N GLN A 32 -6.93 9.91 9.84
CA GLN A 32 -6.66 9.60 11.25
C GLN A 32 -5.78 8.34 11.44
N LEU A 33 -4.70 8.21 10.66
CA LEU A 33 -3.84 7.04 10.75
C LEU A 33 -2.81 7.30 11.85
N GLY A 34 -3.26 7.08 13.09
CA GLY A 34 -2.43 7.03 14.29
C GLY A 34 -1.54 5.80 14.34
N MET A 35 -0.80 5.49 13.26
CA MET A 35 0.28 4.51 13.34
C MET A 35 1.42 5.11 14.18
N LEU A 36 1.30 5.02 15.49
CA LEU A 36 2.31 5.52 16.41
C LEU A 36 3.58 4.64 16.37
N GLN A 37 3.42 3.35 16.03
CA GLN A 37 4.49 2.37 15.84
C GLN A 37 4.17 1.47 14.64
N LEU A 38 5.21 0.98 13.95
CA LEU A 38 5.06 -0.10 12.98
C LEU A 38 4.53 -1.32 13.72
N SER A 39 3.28 -1.66 13.45
CA SER A 39 2.57 -2.72 14.14
C SER A 39 3.21 -4.07 13.83
N LEU A 40 3.04 -5.06 14.72
CA LEU A 40 3.46 -6.42 14.44
C LEU A 40 2.80 -6.91 13.14
N PRO A 41 3.47 -7.75 12.32
CA PRO A 41 2.89 -8.30 11.09
C PRO A 41 1.46 -8.83 11.25
N SER A 42 1.16 -9.45 12.40
CA SER A 42 -0.16 -9.99 12.77
C SER A 42 -1.29 -8.96 12.89
N THR A 43 -0.96 -7.67 12.95
CA THR A 43 -1.93 -6.57 13.11
C THR A 43 -2.08 -5.72 11.84
N LEU A 44 -1.29 -6.00 10.80
CA LEU A 44 -1.34 -5.25 9.54
C LEU A 44 -2.61 -5.51 8.74
N SER A 45 -3.20 -6.69 8.84
CA SER A 45 -4.47 -7.02 8.18
C SER A 45 -5.58 -6.11 8.68
N LEU A 46 -5.71 -5.97 10.00
CA LEU A 46 -6.68 -5.06 10.63
C LEU A 46 -6.54 -3.61 10.16
N TYR A 47 -5.31 -3.18 9.91
CA TYR A 47 -5.01 -1.84 9.43
C TYR A 47 -5.34 -1.66 7.95
N LEU A 48 -4.86 -2.57 7.10
CA LEU A 48 -5.01 -2.46 5.65
C LEU A 48 -6.46 -2.72 5.20
N GLU A 49 -7.16 -3.61 5.89
CA GLU A 49 -8.54 -3.99 5.54
C GLU A 49 -9.60 -3.09 6.18
N ARG A 50 -9.19 -2.16 7.06
CA ARG A 50 -10.11 -1.25 7.73
C ARG A 50 -10.90 -0.42 6.70
N PRO A 51 -12.21 -0.21 6.90
CA PRO A 51 -12.99 0.75 6.12
C PRO A 51 -12.41 2.16 6.23
N LEU A 52 -12.55 2.95 5.17
CA LEU A 52 -12.14 4.35 5.19
C LEU A 52 -13.05 5.11 6.17
N PRO A 53 -12.49 5.97 7.04
CA PRO A 53 -13.23 6.57 8.16
C PRO A 53 -14.19 7.69 7.73
N PHE A 54 -14.26 8.00 6.44
CA PHE A 54 -15.11 9.01 5.82
C PHE A 54 -15.82 8.39 4.61
N ARG A 55 -16.76 9.13 4.00
CA ARG A 55 -17.46 8.73 2.77
C ARG A 55 -17.28 9.79 1.69
N VAL A 56 -17.09 9.34 0.45
CA VAL A 56 -17.20 10.20 -0.75
C VAL A 56 -18.30 9.65 -1.65
N CYS A 57 -18.86 10.51 -2.50
CA CYS A 57 -19.86 10.09 -3.47
C CYS A 57 -19.20 9.26 -4.58
N ILE A 58 -19.55 7.98 -4.70
CA ILE A 58 -19.14 7.10 -5.80
C ILE A 58 -20.38 6.48 -6.45
N ASN A 59 -20.31 6.15 -7.74
CA ASN A 59 -21.48 5.73 -8.51
C ASN A 59 -22.07 4.40 -8.02
N ASN A 60 -21.20 3.46 -7.64
CA ASN A 60 -21.63 2.13 -7.19
C ASN A 60 -21.87 2.11 -5.66
N ARG A 61 -23.15 2.26 -5.26
CA ARG A 61 -23.57 2.28 -3.84
C ARG A 61 -23.24 0.99 -3.08
N HIS A 62 -23.30 -0.16 -3.74
CA HIS A 62 -22.99 -1.44 -3.09
C HIS A 62 -21.48 -1.55 -2.77
N THR A 63 -20.64 -1.08 -3.69
CA THR A 63 -19.19 -0.99 -3.47
C THR A 63 -18.85 0.06 -2.41
N ALA A 64 -19.58 1.19 -2.39
CA ALA A 64 -19.39 2.24 -1.38
C ALA A 64 -19.54 1.69 0.06
N ALA A 65 -20.58 0.89 0.31
CA ALA A 65 -20.84 0.27 1.60
C ALA A 65 -19.73 -0.70 2.07
N LYS A 66 -18.87 -1.16 1.17
CA LYS A 66 -17.75 -2.06 1.49
C LYS A 66 -16.41 -1.33 1.67
N ILE A 67 -16.28 -0.13 1.12
CA ILE A 67 -15.06 0.68 1.17
C ILE A 67 -15.07 1.60 2.38
N PHE A 68 -16.19 2.25 2.66
CA PHE A 68 -16.31 3.29 3.66
C PHE A 68 -16.97 2.79 4.95
N ALA A 69 -16.65 3.44 6.07
CA ALA A 69 -17.37 3.24 7.32
C ALA A 69 -18.79 3.80 7.22
N GLU A 70 -19.77 3.06 7.75
CA GLU A 70 -21.20 3.41 7.68
C GLU A 70 -21.49 4.79 8.31
N ASP A 71 -20.88 5.04 9.48
CA ASP A 71 -21.05 6.28 10.25
C ASP A 71 -20.01 7.37 9.93
N GLY A 72 -19.21 7.20 8.87
CA GLY A 72 -18.18 8.18 8.50
C GLY A 72 -18.78 9.51 8.02
N PRO A 73 -18.13 10.67 8.27
CA PRO A 73 -18.56 11.94 7.70
C PRO A 73 -18.49 11.87 6.17
N GLU A 74 -19.49 12.45 5.52
CA GLU A 74 -19.47 12.64 4.07
C GLU A 74 -18.61 13.86 3.75
N ILE A 75 -17.65 13.68 2.85
CA ILE A 75 -16.74 14.72 2.37
C ILE A 75 -16.87 14.85 0.85
N SER A 76 -16.76 16.07 0.34
CA SER A 76 -16.65 16.31 -1.09
C SER A 76 -15.18 16.25 -1.48
N CYS A 77 -14.80 15.24 -2.28
CA CYS A 77 -13.48 15.09 -2.85
C CYS A 77 -13.60 14.44 -4.24
N ASP A 78 -13.90 15.27 -5.25
CA ASP A 78 -14.23 14.77 -6.59
C ASP A 78 -13.08 13.98 -7.23
N ALA A 79 -11.84 14.35 -6.91
CA ALA A 79 -10.65 13.64 -7.36
C ALA A 79 -10.61 12.21 -6.82
N LEU A 80 -10.89 12.00 -5.52
CA LEU A 80 -10.92 10.66 -4.93
C LEU A 80 -12.10 9.86 -5.46
N SER A 81 -13.29 10.47 -5.56
CA SER A 81 -14.47 9.83 -6.15
C SER A 81 -14.18 9.30 -7.55
N SER A 82 -13.62 10.14 -8.42
CA SER A 82 -13.30 9.79 -9.81
C SER A 82 -12.28 8.64 -9.87
N LEU A 83 -11.26 8.67 -9.01
CA LEU A 83 -10.26 7.62 -8.95
C LEU A 83 -10.85 6.27 -8.51
N ILE A 84 -11.74 6.28 -7.52
CA ILE A 84 -12.43 5.07 -7.07
C ILE A 84 -13.36 4.55 -8.18
N ASP A 85 -14.14 5.41 -8.83
CA ASP A 85 -15.03 5.00 -9.91
C ASP A 85 -14.27 4.38 -11.09
N VAL A 86 -13.10 4.93 -11.47
CA VAL A 86 -12.24 4.34 -12.52
C VAL A 86 -11.78 2.94 -12.13
N LEU A 87 -11.38 2.72 -10.88
CA LEU A 87 -11.01 1.40 -10.40
C LEU A 87 -12.20 0.44 -10.43
N VAL A 88 -13.37 0.85 -9.93
CA VAL A 88 -14.59 0.03 -9.93
C VAL A 88 -14.96 -0.39 -11.35
N MET A 89 -14.98 0.53 -12.31
CA MET A 89 -15.25 0.22 -13.71
C MET A 89 -14.22 -0.74 -14.29
N SER A 90 -12.93 -0.53 -13.98
CA SER A 90 -11.85 -1.39 -14.49
C SER A 90 -11.91 -2.80 -13.91
N PHE A 91 -12.34 -2.94 -12.65
CA PHE A 91 -12.62 -4.25 -12.05
C PHE A 91 -13.79 -4.94 -12.72
N GLU A 92 -14.89 -4.22 -13.01
CA GLU A 92 -16.06 -4.77 -13.69
C GLU A 92 -15.70 -5.28 -15.09
N VAL A 93 -14.90 -4.51 -15.86
CA VAL A 93 -14.41 -4.94 -17.19
C VAL A 93 -13.44 -6.12 -17.08
N GLY A 94 -12.53 -6.09 -16.10
CA GLY A 94 -11.52 -7.14 -15.91
C GLY A 94 -12.07 -8.51 -15.49
N LEU A 95 -13.32 -8.58 -15.01
CA LEU A 95 -13.98 -9.85 -14.73
C LEU A 95 -14.29 -10.65 -16.00
N ASP A 96 -14.39 -9.98 -17.15
CA ASP A 96 -14.69 -10.59 -18.45
C ASP A 96 -13.42 -10.90 -19.27
N GLU A 97 -12.24 -10.44 -18.83
CA GLU A 97 -10.97 -10.71 -19.50
C GLU A 97 -10.39 -12.08 -19.11
N GLU A 98 -9.63 -12.69 -20.01
CA GLU A 98 -8.85 -13.89 -19.68
C GLU A 98 -7.82 -13.56 -18.58
N ASP A 99 -7.63 -14.50 -17.66
CA ASP A 99 -6.78 -14.36 -16.47
C ASP A 99 -5.28 -14.49 -16.79
N THR A 100 -4.82 -13.66 -17.74
CA THR A 100 -3.45 -13.61 -18.23
C THR A 100 -2.60 -12.70 -17.34
N LYS A 101 -1.29 -12.96 -17.27
CA LYS A 101 -0.35 -12.09 -16.54
C LYS A 101 -0.46 -10.62 -16.98
N GLN A 102 -0.65 -10.36 -18.28
CA GLN A 102 -0.73 -9.00 -18.81
C GLN A 102 -2.00 -8.26 -18.36
N SER A 103 -3.17 -8.90 -18.41
CA SER A 103 -4.42 -8.30 -17.95
C SER A 103 -4.37 -7.98 -16.45
N CYS A 104 -3.80 -8.88 -15.65
CA CYS A 104 -3.66 -8.66 -14.21
C CYS A 104 -2.67 -7.55 -13.88
N GLN A 105 -1.57 -7.44 -14.64
CA GLN A 105 -0.62 -6.34 -14.52
C GLN A 105 -1.26 -4.98 -14.78
N LYS A 106 -2.14 -4.84 -15.78
CA LYS A 106 -2.87 -3.59 -16.03
C LYS A 106 -3.69 -3.16 -14.81
N LEU A 107 -4.38 -4.12 -14.19
CA LEU A 107 -5.18 -3.85 -13.00
C LEU A 107 -4.29 -3.45 -11.80
N ASP A 108 -3.17 -4.12 -11.63
CA ASP A 108 -2.20 -3.79 -10.57
C ASP A 108 -1.56 -2.42 -10.80
N ASP A 109 -1.26 -2.07 -12.05
CA ASP A 109 -0.78 -0.74 -12.41
C ASP A 109 -1.78 0.36 -12.06
N LEU A 110 -3.08 0.12 -12.25
CA LEU A 110 -4.14 1.04 -11.82
C LEU A 110 -4.18 1.19 -10.29
N LEU A 111 -4.05 0.10 -9.54
CA LEU A 111 -4.03 0.12 -8.07
C LEU A 111 -2.81 0.85 -7.50
N PHE A 112 -1.63 0.62 -8.09
CA PHE A 112 -0.43 1.35 -7.72
C PHE A 112 -0.45 2.80 -8.18
N ALA A 113 -1.04 3.11 -9.34
CA ALA A 113 -1.24 4.48 -9.79
C ALA A 113 -2.20 5.23 -8.85
N PHE A 114 -3.28 4.59 -8.39
CA PHE A 114 -4.19 5.12 -7.38
C PHE A 114 -3.45 5.48 -6.09
N THR A 115 -2.67 4.53 -5.56
CA THR A 115 -1.80 4.73 -4.38
C THR A 115 -0.81 5.87 -4.62
N GLY A 116 -0.17 5.90 -5.79
CA GLY A 116 0.82 6.89 -6.16
C GLY A 116 0.25 8.31 -6.27
N GLN A 117 -0.98 8.47 -6.77
CA GLN A 117 -1.64 9.77 -6.87
C GLN A 117 -1.95 10.36 -5.49
N ILE A 118 -2.48 9.54 -4.57
CA ILE A 118 -2.75 9.95 -3.19
C ILE A 118 -1.43 10.28 -2.46
N SER A 119 -0.40 9.45 -2.65
CA SER A 119 0.95 9.67 -2.10
C SER A 119 1.52 11.01 -2.57
N ARG A 120 1.47 11.26 -3.89
CA ARG A 120 2.02 12.45 -4.52
C ARG A 120 1.33 13.74 -4.07
N ALA A 121 0.01 13.71 -3.90
CA ALA A 121 -0.73 14.86 -3.36
C ALA A 121 -0.25 15.27 -1.95
N ASN A 122 0.35 14.33 -1.21
CA ASN A 122 0.89 14.51 0.13
C ASN A 122 2.44 14.60 0.15
N GLY A 123 3.08 14.83 -1.00
CA GLY A 123 4.52 15.01 -1.11
C GLY A 123 5.35 13.73 -0.94
N VAL A 124 4.72 12.56 -0.97
CA VAL A 124 5.38 11.26 -0.92
C VAL A 124 5.60 10.74 -2.34
N GLN A 125 6.83 10.34 -2.66
CA GLN A 125 7.18 9.80 -3.96
C GLN A 125 7.09 8.27 -3.95
N LEU A 126 6.10 7.73 -4.65
CA LEU A 126 6.00 6.31 -4.94
C LEU A 126 6.58 6.00 -6.33
N LYS A 127 7.53 5.08 -6.42
CA LYS A 127 8.07 4.57 -7.67
C LYS A 127 7.84 3.07 -7.74
N VAL A 128 7.19 2.62 -8.81
CA VAL A 128 6.96 1.21 -9.09
C VAL A 128 7.85 0.80 -10.26
N GLU A 129 8.62 -0.26 -10.07
CA GLU A 129 9.48 -0.84 -11.09
C GLU A 129 9.09 -2.30 -11.30
N ARG A 130 8.99 -2.68 -12.58
CA ARG A 130 8.74 -4.06 -12.98
C ARG A 130 9.96 -4.64 -13.68
N LYS A 131 10.16 -5.95 -13.56
CA LYS A 131 11.12 -6.67 -14.38
C LYS A 131 10.64 -6.61 -15.84
N ASP A 132 11.56 -6.34 -16.76
CA ASP A 132 11.25 -6.36 -18.19
C ASP A 132 10.89 -7.80 -18.59
N PRO A 133 9.73 -8.04 -19.25
CA PRO A 133 9.33 -9.37 -19.69
C PRO A 133 10.27 -9.99 -20.72
N THR A 134 11.17 -9.19 -21.34
CA THR A 134 12.17 -9.67 -22.30
C THR A 134 13.51 -10.07 -21.66
N ASP A 135 13.65 -9.84 -20.35
CA ASP A 135 14.84 -10.17 -19.57
C ASP A 135 14.83 -11.66 -19.16
N ASP A 136 14.85 -12.51 -20.19
CA ASP A 136 14.97 -13.98 -20.14
C ASP A 136 16.42 -14.44 -19.89
N GLY A 137 17.32 -13.48 -19.65
CA GLY A 137 18.75 -13.68 -19.49
C GLY A 137 19.18 -14.24 -18.14
N SER A 138 18.66 -15.39 -17.72
CA SER A 138 19.45 -16.37 -16.96
C SER A 138 18.65 -17.63 -16.67
N THR A 139 19.20 -18.76 -17.09
CA THR A 139 18.83 -20.14 -16.70
C THR A 139 19.09 -20.44 -15.21
N GLY A 140 19.25 -19.41 -14.37
CA GLY A 140 19.48 -19.50 -12.93
C GLY A 140 18.34 -18.87 -12.14
N LYS A 141 18.19 -19.22 -10.85
CA LYS A 141 17.22 -18.58 -9.95
C LYS A 141 17.54 -17.08 -9.84
N SER A 142 16.76 -16.24 -10.52
CA SER A 142 16.87 -14.79 -10.44
C SER A 142 16.61 -14.33 -8.99
N LEU A 143 17.51 -13.52 -8.43
CA LEU A 143 17.28 -12.85 -7.14
C LEU A 143 16.45 -11.56 -7.27
N ARG A 144 16.15 -11.14 -8.50
CA ARG A 144 15.33 -9.97 -8.79
C ARG A 144 13.84 -10.34 -8.73
N SER A 145 13.05 -9.52 -8.06
CA SER A 145 11.59 -9.63 -8.05
C SER A 145 10.96 -9.03 -9.31
N ASP A 146 9.81 -9.57 -9.68
CA ASP A 146 9.02 -9.08 -10.83
C ASP A 146 8.50 -7.66 -10.60
N LEU A 147 8.20 -7.32 -9.34
CA LEU A 147 7.71 -6.03 -8.92
C LEU A 147 8.53 -5.52 -7.74
N THR A 148 8.93 -4.25 -7.79
CA THR A 148 9.53 -3.55 -6.64
C THR A 148 8.92 -2.16 -6.51
N VAL A 149 8.67 -1.74 -5.27
CA VAL A 149 8.04 -0.48 -4.96
C VAL A 149 8.91 0.27 -3.97
N PHE A 150 9.31 1.47 -4.38
CA PHE A 150 10.10 2.39 -3.59
C PHE A 150 9.22 3.56 -3.14
N CYS A 151 9.33 3.91 -1.86
CA CYS A 151 8.68 5.06 -1.26
C CYS A 151 9.78 6.01 -0.74
N ASP A 152 9.86 7.22 -1.30
CA ASP A 152 10.94 8.20 -1.05
C ASP A 152 12.35 7.59 -1.18
N GLY A 153 12.53 6.69 -2.14
CA GLY A 153 13.79 5.99 -2.41
C GLY A 153 14.07 4.79 -1.49
N CYS A 154 13.20 4.50 -0.51
CA CYS A 154 13.29 3.31 0.32
C CYS A 154 12.50 2.15 -0.30
N LEU A 155 13.13 0.98 -0.44
CA LEU A 155 12.45 -0.24 -0.88
C LEU A 155 11.49 -0.73 0.22
N VAL A 156 10.19 -0.69 -0.05
CA VAL A 156 9.15 -0.96 0.95
C VAL A 156 8.27 -2.16 0.61
N LEU A 157 8.18 -2.52 -0.67
CA LEU A 157 7.42 -3.68 -1.13
C LEU A 157 8.10 -4.35 -2.33
N CYS A 158 8.10 -5.67 -2.32
CA CYS A 158 8.55 -6.49 -3.45
C CYS A 158 7.50 -7.55 -3.78
N GLY A 159 7.42 -7.95 -5.04
CA GLY A 159 6.41 -8.91 -5.44
C GLY A 159 6.74 -9.79 -6.63
N GLU A 160 5.96 -10.86 -6.74
CA GLU A 160 6.02 -11.84 -7.81
C GLU A 160 4.67 -11.93 -8.51
N GLU A 161 4.70 -12.08 -9.83
CA GLU A 161 3.49 -12.08 -10.66
C GLU A 161 3.49 -13.22 -11.65
N ARG A 162 2.42 -14.01 -11.62
CA ARG A 162 2.19 -15.14 -12.52
C ARG A 162 0.80 -15.04 -13.15
N GLU A 163 0.64 -15.80 -14.23
CA GLU A 163 -0.67 -16.00 -14.87
C GLU A 163 -1.64 -16.77 -13.95
N GLY A 164 -2.94 -16.70 -14.25
CA GLY A 164 -4.00 -17.24 -13.37
C GLY A 164 -3.92 -18.73 -13.10
N VAL A 165 -3.43 -19.51 -14.08
CA VAL A 165 -3.29 -20.98 -13.98
C VAL A 165 -2.14 -21.41 -13.06
N ALA A 166 -1.24 -20.50 -12.68
CA ALA A 166 -0.12 -20.82 -11.82
C ALA A 166 -0.56 -21.23 -10.41
N ASP A 167 0.25 -22.09 -9.77
CA ASP A 167 0.06 -22.44 -8.38
C ASP A 167 0.44 -21.27 -7.46
N MET A 168 -0.47 -20.93 -6.56
CA MET A 168 -0.30 -19.79 -5.66
C MET A 168 0.79 -20.07 -4.63
N ASN A 169 0.93 -21.31 -4.16
CA ASN A 169 1.94 -21.66 -3.15
C ASN A 169 3.34 -21.64 -3.75
N ASP A 170 3.50 -22.13 -4.98
CA ASP A 170 4.77 -22.04 -5.71
C ASP A 170 5.17 -20.57 -5.91
N THR A 171 4.21 -19.72 -6.26
CA THR A 171 4.44 -18.28 -6.43
C THR A 171 4.74 -17.57 -5.11
N ILE A 172 4.21 -18.05 -3.98
CA ILE A 172 4.53 -17.55 -2.63
C ILE A 172 5.91 -18.03 -2.15
N ALA A 173 6.33 -19.24 -2.54
CA ALA A 173 7.63 -19.78 -2.17
C ALA A 173 8.79 -19.01 -2.82
N GLU A 174 8.58 -18.44 -4.00
CA GLU A 174 9.58 -17.66 -4.71
C GLU A 174 10.03 -16.37 -3.99
N PRO A 175 9.15 -15.43 -3.59
CA PRO A 175 9.56 -14.26 -2.82
C PRO A 175 10.15 -14.68 -1.47
N GLN A 176 9.64 -15.73 -0.83
CA GLN A 176 10.24 -16.25 0.40
C GLN A 176 11.70 -16.68 0.20
N SER A 177 11.99 -17.39 -0.91
CA SER A 177 13.35 -17.78 -1.26
C SER A 177 14.24 -16.58 -1.59
N LYS A 178 13.75 -15.59 -2.35
CA LYS A 178 14.51 -14.39 -2.72
C LYS A 178 14.80 -13.51 -1.52
N MET A 179 13.80 -13.29 -0.65
CA MET A 179 13.90 -12.43 0.53
C MET A 179 14.84 -13.01 1.59
N THR A 180 14.99 -14.33 1.68
CA THR A 180 16.03 -14.97 2.52
C THR A 180 17.45 -14.57 2.09
N CYS A 181 17.64 -14.26 0.80
CA CYS A 181 18.92 -13.85 0.24
C CYS A 181 19.14 -12.32 0.26
N TRP A 182 18.11 -11.54 0.55
CA TRP A 182 18.24 -10.08 0.60
C TRP A 182 18.74 -9.64 1.98
N ASP A 183 19.92 -9.03 1.99
CA ASP A 183 20.59 -8.55 3.21
C ASP A 183 19.74 -7.49 3.93
N PRO A 184 19.56 -7.57 5.26
CA PRO A 184 18.97 -6.49 6.06
C PRO A 184 19.52 -5.08 5.77
N GLN A 185 20.76 -4.97 5.28
CA GLN A 185 21.38 -3.73 4.78
C GLN A 185 20.55 -3.02 3.69
N PHE A 186 19.76 -3.75 2.89
CA PHE A 186 18.92 -3.15 1.83
C PHE A 186 17.63 -2.50 2.36
N PHE A 187 17.18 -2.86 3.56
CA PHE A 187 15.90 -2.45 4.11
C PHE A 187 16.02 -1.56 5.35
N GLY A 188 17.26 -1.28 5.77
CA GLY A 188 17.58 -0.39 6.89
C GLY A 188 17.01 -0.91 8.21
N GLU A 189 16.42 -0.01 9.00
CA GLU A 189 15.83 -0.33 10.31
C GLU A 189 14.37 -0.76 10.24
N LEU A 190 13.84 -1.05 9.04
CA LEU A 190 12.45 -1.47 8.92
C LEU A 190 12.22 -2.79 9.68
N PRO A 191 11.12 -2.89 10.47
CA PRO A 191 10.79 -4.12 11.18
C PRO A 191 10.31 -5.23 10.24
N TYR A 192 9.97 -4.92 8.99
CA TYR A 192 9.66 -5.86 7.92
C TYR A 192 9.60 -5.13 6.57
N ILE A 193 9.62 -5.89 5.48
CA ILE A 193 9.29 -5.43 4.12
C ILE A 193 7.96 -6.06 3.73
N LEU A 194 7.19 -5.40 2.88
CA LEU A 194 5.97 -6.01 2.35
C LEU A 194 6.27 -6.92 1.16
N GLY A 195 5.63 -8.09 1.15
CA GLY A 195 5.59 -9.00 0.01
C GLY A 195 4.25 -8.89 -0.69
N TYR A 196 4.25 -8.88 -2.02
CA TYR A 196 3.05 -8.87 -2.86
C TYR A 196 3.10 -10.05 -3.83
N VAL A 197 2.04 -10.85 -3.89
CA VAL A 197 1.96 -11.96 -4.86
C VAL A 197 0.67 -11.81 -5.64
N ALA A 198 0.78 -11.85 -6.98
CA ALA A 198 -0.36 -11.91 -7.88
C ALA A 198 -0.28 -13.18 -8.75
N CYS A 199 -1.38 -13.93 -8.81
CA CYS A 199 -1.57 -15.07 -9.69
C CYS A 199 -2.91 -14.89 -10.38
N GLY A 200 -2.88 -14.32 -11.57
CA GLY A 200 -4.09 -13.87 -12.21
C GLY A 200 -4.84 -12.85 -11.35
N ASN A 201 -6.13 -13.09 -11.14
CA ASN A 201 -7.01 -12.25 -10.31
C ASN A 201 -6.81 -12.44 -8.80
N ARG A 202 -6.03 -13.44 -8.38
CA ARG A 202 -5.74 -13.72 -6.97
C ARG A 202 -4.53 -12.93 -6.52
N ARG A 203 -4.66 -12.24 -5.38
CA ARG A 203 -3.60 -11.40 -4.81
C ARG A 203 -3.44 -11.68 -3.33
N LYS A 204 -2.20 -11.65 -2.83
CA LYS A 204 -1.90 -11.76 -1.40
C LYS A 204 -0.80 -10.80 -0.99
N LEU A 205 -0.93 -10.27 0.21
CA LEU A 205 0.07 -9.43 0.86
C LEU A 205 0.68 -10.16 2.05
N PHE A 206 1.97 -9.92 2.23
CA PHE A 206 2.81 -10.55 3.23
C PHE A 206 3.69 -9.51 3.90
N ALA A 207 4.20 -9.85 5.08
CA ALA A 207 5.30 -9.14 5.72
C ALA A 207 6.45 -10.11 5.92
N PHE A 208 7.67 -9.65 5.61
CA PHE A 208 8.88 -10.44 5.76
C PHE A 208 9.87 -9.78 6.72
N ARG A 209 10.42 -10.58 7.64
CA ARG A 209 11.48 -10.16 8.57
C ARG A 209 12.35 -11.33 8.97
N PHE A 210 13.68 -11.22 8.82
CA PHE A 210 14.66 -12.18 9.37
C PHE A 210 14.26 -13.66 9.16
N ASN A 211 13.95 -14.04 7.92
CA ASN A 211 13.50 -15.39 7.53
C ASN A 211 12.10 -15.81 8.01
N HIS A 212 11.35 -14.91 8.65
CA HIS A 212 9.95 -15.11 8.96
C HIS A 212 9.08 -14.45 7.89
N PHE A 213 8.09 -15.20 7.43
CA PHE A 213 7.14 -14.80 6.40
C PHE A 213 5.74 -14.87 7.00
N TYR A 214 5.04 -13.73 7.04
CA TYR A 214 3.73 -13.58 7.66
C TYR A 214 2.70 -13.25 6.60
N SER A 215 1.66 -14.07 6.45
CA SER A 215 0.49 -13.72 5.66
C SER A 215 -0.23 -12.55 6.32
N ILE A 216 -0.44 -11.47 5.57
CA ILE A 216 -1.24 -10.34 6.01
C ILE A 216 -2.69 -10.60 5.60
N CYS A 217 -2.97 -10.61 4.30
CA CYS A 217 -4.33 -10.74 3.79
C CYS A 217 -4.38 -11.22 2.34
N GLU A 218 -5.50 -11.82 1.94
CA GLU A 218 -5.85 -12.03 0.53
C GLU A 218 -6.56 -10.78 0.01
N VAL A 219 -6.19 -10.28 -1.17
CA VAL A 219 -6.75 -9.02 -1.69
C VAL A 219 -7.84 -9.35 -2.71
N SER A 220 -9.10 -9.32 -2.28
CA SER A 220 -10.23 -9.36 -3.19
C SER A 220 -10.39 -8.03 -3.92
N THR A 221 -11.09 -8.06 -5.05
CA THR A 221 -11.43 -6.88 -5.87
C THR A 221 -11.96 -5.71 -5.05
N THR A 222 -12.98 -5.94 -4.22
CA THR A 222 -13.55 -4.85 -3.41
C THR A 222 -12.63 -4.42 -2.26
N MET A 223 -11.80 -5.34 -1.77
CA MET A 223 -10.82 -5.02 -0.73
C MET A 223 -9.65 -4.20 -1.28
N ALA A 224 -9.30 -4.37 -2.55
CA ALA A 224 -8.16 -3.71 -3.16
C ALA A 224 -8.22 -2.18 -3.02
N ILE A 225 -9.39 -1.56 -3.21
CA ILE A 225 -9.51 -0.09 -3.15
C ILE A 225 -9.17 0.43 -1.75
N LYS A 226 -9.82 -0.09 -0.70
CA LYS A 226 -9.52 0.31 0.68
C LYS A 226 -8.10 -0.06 1.09
N LEU A 227 -7.62 -1.22 0.64
CA LEU A 227 -6.27 -1.69 0.97
C LEU A 227 -5.22 -0.78 0.37
N PHE A 228 -5.28 -0.48 -0.92
CA PHE A 228 -4.30 0.34 -1.61
C PHE A 228 -4.40 1.82 -1.17
N TYR A 229 -5.59 2.27 -0.74
CA TYR A 229 -5.72 3.56 -0.05
C TYR A 229 -4.94 3.55 1.28
N ASN A 230 -5.21 2.58 2.16
CA ASN A 230 -4.55 2.47 3.47
C ASN A 230 -3.04 2.22 3.34
N LEU A 231 -2.63 1.53 2.26
CA LEU A 231 -1.24 1.22 1.95
C LEU A 231 -0.39 2.48 1.83
N VAL A 232 -0.92 3.58 1.25
CA VAL A 232 -0.23 4.87 1.13
C VAL A 232 0.44 5.29 2.45
N PHE A 233 -0.32 5.22 3.53
CA PHE A 233 0.10 5.67 4.85
C PHE A 233 1.07 4.71 5.51
N LEU A 234 0.90 3.40 5.28
CA LEU A 234 1.85 2.40 5.74
C LEU A 234 3.21 2.58 5.05
N LEU A 235 3.22 2.72 3.71
CA LEU A 235 4.45 2.91 2.94
C LEU A 235 5.16 4.23 3.29
N SER A 236 4.40 5.31 3.46
CA SER A 236 4.93 6.60 3.92
C SER A 236 5.56 6.48 5.31
N TYR A 237 4.87 5.83 6.25
CA TYR A 237 5.40 5.61 7.59
C TYR A 237 6.65 4.73 7.59
N MET A 238 6.66 3.64 6.79
CA MET A 238 7.84 2.80 6.58
C MET A 238 9.01 3.64 6.08
N ALA A 239 8.84 4.42 5.01
CA ALA A 239 9.90 5.26 4.46
C ALA A 239 10.41 6.34 5.45
N VAL A 240 9.55 6.86 6.34
CA VAL A 240 9.98 7.78 7.40
C VAL A 240 10.81 7.05 8.45
N LYS A 241 10.44 5.82 8.83
CA LYS A 241 11.10 5.03 9.87
C LYS A 241 12.37 4.32 9.41
N SER A 242 12.48 4.00 8.13
CA SER A 242 13.66 3.34 7.57
C SER A 242 14.93 4.20 7.61
N LYS A 243 14.80 5.51 7.91
CA LYS A 243 15.89 6.50 7.86
C LYS A 243 17.00 6.29 8.91
N TRP A 244 17.87 5.30 8.68
CA TRP A 244 19.29 5.53 8.39
C TRP A 244 19.38 5.66 6.85
N THR A 245 19.99 6.63 6.18
CA THR A 245 20.80 7.80 6.49
C THR A 245 20.56 8.72 5.28
N ARG A 246 20.26 10.03 5.45
CA ARG A 246 20.72 10.97 4.42
C ARG A 246 22.21 10.64 4.24
N PRO A 247 22.79 10.50 3.03
CA PRO A 247 24.24 10.52 2.95
C PRO A 247 24.66 11.78 3.68
N SER A 248 25.40 11.61 4.79
CA SER A 248 26.15 12.71 5.37
C SER A 248 26.88 13.29 4.17
N ARG A 249 26.61 14.55 3.81
CA ARG A 249 27.49 15.24 2.85
C ARG A 249 28.89 14.96 3.37
N LEU A 250 29.69 14.21 2.61
CA LEU A 250 31.09 14.04 2.91
C LEU A 250 31.61 15.46 3.07
N SER A 251 31.86 15.87 4.31
CA SER A 251 32.60 17.08 4.55
C SER A 251 33.96 16.77 3.93
N VAL A 252 34.26 17.48 2.85
CA VAL A 252 35.60 17.48 2.28
C VAL A 252 36.49 17.94 3.43
N GLN A 253 37.17 16.99 4.07
CA GLN A 253 38.25 17.31 4.98
C GLN A 253 39.34 17.92 4.12
N THR A 254 39.37 19.24 4.07
CA THR A 254 40.52 19.99 3.60
C THR A 254 41.71 19.55 4.45
N LEU A 255 42.63 18.81 3.84
CA LEU A 255 43.92 18.48 4.43
C LEU A 255 44.63 19.78 4.84
N PRO A 256 45.21 19.86 6.04
CA PRO A 256 46.04 20.99 6.42
C PRO A 256 47.32 20.98 5.58
N LYS A 257 47.69 22.19 5.13
CA LYS A 257 48.94 22.47 4.40
C LYS A 257 50.17 22.25 5.26
#